data_AF-A0A1F8T113-F1
#
_entry.id   AF-A0A1F8T113-F1
#
_cell.length_a   1.000
_cell.length_b   1.000
_cell.length_c   1.000
_cell.angle_alpha   90.00
_cell.angle_beta   90.00
_cell.angle_gamma   90.00
#
_symmetry.space_group_name_H-M   'P 1'
#
loop_
_entity.id
_entity.type
_entity.pdbx_description
1 polymer ?
#
loop_
_entity_poly.entity_id
_entity_poly.type
_entity_poly.pdbx_seq_one_letter_code
_entity_poly.pdbx_strand_id
1 'polypeptide(L)'
;MFEEIRLAALLAKGVTGDPTTVPAHTALAMATRLGARALHLDHLVGTLEPGKRADLILVDISPLHNSPRFNRDAASLYSQLTYAAKSSDVSDVMVNGRWLMRHRTLATLNEAELVDQTKEYARRIDAFLIEREQSVLSKLIAIGGAEEGESFEVQVKVRIANPEPILAAIKEPQLEILYSRHYHEYDVYLLFADPAQGYLRYREDEYIDDKDQITNVRYRLTLIGPAREGHFASDVLLSRSRYLAPATHSLRFYREYFKPVQEISIEKHRLRWRVLYQGTEIYINLDRIDQPALGHFLEVKSRTWSRRDAEHKALIASDLLQVLGISPQETVTKDYAELVSAS
;
A
#
# COMPACT_ATOMS: atom_id res chain seq x y z
N MET A 1 -14.95 22.00 17.91
CA MET A 1 -14.85 23.49 18.00
C MET A 1 -13.84 23.92 19.06
N PHE A 2 -14.06 23.72 20.37
CA PHE A 2 -13.12 24.17 21.41
C PHE A 2 -11.70 23.61 21.26
N GLU A 3 -11.58 22.34 20.88
CA GLU A 3 -10.28 21.72 20.60
C GLU A 3 -9.55 22.42 19.44
N GLU A 4 -10.27 22.77 18.37
CA GLU A 4 -9.72 23.50 17.22
C GLU A 4 -9.33 24.94 17.58
N ILE A 5 -10.14 25.63 18.38
CA ILE A 5 -9.81 26.97 18.91
C ILE A 5 -8.51 26.91 19.69
N ARG A 6 -8.37 25.92 20.58
CA ARG A 6 -7.17 25.70 21.38
C ARG A 6 -5.97 25.37 20.50
N LEU A 7 -6.15 24.48 19.53
CA LEU A 7 -5.10 24.07 18.59
C LEU A 7 -4.60 25.26 17.78
N ALA A 8 -5.50 26.06 17.19
CA ALA A 8 -5.14 27.26 16.44
C ALA A 8 -4.34 28.25 17.29
N ALA A 9 -4.74 28.46 18.55
CA ALA A 9 -4.04 29.35 19.47
C ALA A 9 -2.65 28.81 19.87
N LEU A 10 -2.48 27.50 20.05
CA LEU A 10 -1.22 26.90 20.50
C LEU A 10 -0.24 26.63 19.36
N LEU A 11 -0.73 26.19 18.19
CA LEU A 11 0.10 25.87 17.03
C LEU A 11 0.90 27.10 16.57
N ALA A 12 0.23 28.24 16.45
CA ALA A 12 0.89 29.48 16.04
C ALA A 12 1.98 29.92 17.04
N LYS A 13 1.76 29.72 18.34
CA LYS A 13 2.78 29.98 19.39
C LYS A 13 3.94 28.99 19.31
N GLY A 14 3.66 27.71 19.10
CA GLY A 14 4.70 26.68 18.97
C GLY A 14 5.60 26.91 17.76
N VAL A 15 5.04 27.31 16.63
CA VAL A 15 5.79 27.61 15.40
C VAL A 15 6.60 28.90 15.53
N THR A 16 6.04 29.95 16.15
CA THR A 16 6.70 31.27 16.22
C THR A 16 7.63 31.44 17.42
N GLY A 17 7.47 30.64 18.48
CA GLY A 17 8.17 30.83 19.76
C GLY A 17 7.67 32.02 20.58
N ASP A 18 6.63 32.73 20.13
CA ASP A 18 6.08 33.92 20.80
C ASP A 18 4.72 33.59 21.46
N PRO A 19 4.59 33.71 22.79
CA PRO A 19 3.34 33.41 23.50
C PRO A 19 2.21 34.42 23.25
N THR A 20 2.50 35.58 22.65
CA THR A 20 1.54 36.64 22.32
C THR A 20 0.87 36.42 20.96
N THR A 21 1.44 35.55 20.12
CA THR A 21 0.88 35.14 18.83
C THR A 21 -0.49 34.46 19.01
N VAL A 22 -1.49 34.90 18.24
CA VAL A 22 -2.89 34.44 18.30
C VAL A 22 -3.43 34.40 19.75
N PRO A 23 -3.74 35.58 20.33
CA PRO A 23 -4.36 35.64 21.66
C PRO A 23 -5.71 34.90 21.71
N ALA A 24 -6.11 34.45 22.89
CA ALA A 24 -7.34 33.67 23.10
C ALA A 24 -8.60 34.30 22.47
N HIS A 25 -8.79 35.61 22.62
CA HIS A 25 -9.93 36.32 22.01
C HIS A 25 -9.88 36.29 20.47
N THR A 26 -8.68 36.32 19.88
CA THR A 26 -8.49 36.22 18.44
C THR A 26 -8.80 34.81 17.97
N ALA A 27 -8.35 33.77 18.69
CA ALA A 27 -8.69 32.39 18.39
C ALA A 27 -10.22 32.13 18.45
N LEU A 28 -10.91 32.70 19.44
CA LEU A 28 -12.38 32.63 19.48
C LEU A 28 -13.03 33.40 18.32
N ALA A 29 -12.47 34.55 17.93
CA ALA A 29 -12.94 35.28 16.76
C ALA A 29 -12.73 34.48 15.46
N MET A 30 -11.63 33.74 15.33
CA MET A 30 -11.36 32.79 14.22
C MET A 30 -12.45 31.74 14.10
N ALA A 31 -12.93 31.18 15.21
CA ALA A 31 -14.02 30.21 15.21
C ALA A 31 -15.42 30.81 15.01
N THR A 32 -15.55 32.13 15.02
CA THR A 32 -16.84 32.84 14.89
C THR A 32 -16.82 33.82 13.72
N ARG A 33 -16.74 35.12 13.98
CA ARG A 33 -16.88 36.18 12.95
C ARG A 33 -15.80 36.14 11.87
N LEU A 34 -14.55 35.80 12.22
CA LEU A 34 -13.46 35.74 11.24
C LEU A 34 -13.59 34.49 10.37
N GLY A 35 -14.04 33.37 10.93
CA GLY A 35 -14.37 32.16 10.17
C GLY A 35 -15.52 32.40 9.19
N ALA A 36 -16.59 33.07 9.64
CA ALA A 36 -17.68 33.48 8.75
C ALA A 36 -17.20 34.39 7.61
N ARG A 37 -16.32 35.37 7.91
CA ARG A 37 -15.73 36.25 6.90
C ARG A 37 -14.84 35.49 5.91
N ALA A 38 -14.05 34.54 6.39
CA ALA A 38 -13.21 33.70 5.52
C ALA A 38 -14.03 32.84 4.55
N LEU A 39 -15.25 32.47 4.94
CA LEU A 39 -16.20 31.73 4.10
C LEU A 39 -17.14 32.65 3.30
N HIS A 40 -16.97 33.98 3.36
CA HIS A 40 -17.87 34.97 2.76
C HIS A 40 -19.33 34.87 3.24
N LEU A 41 -19.53 34.42 4.48
CA LEU A 41 -20.83 34.25 5.14
C LEU A 41 -21.06 35.27 6.27
N ASP A 42 -20.18 36.25 6.45
CA ASP A 42 -20.27 37.25 7.52
C ASP A 42 -21.50 38.15 7.41
N HIS A 43 -22.13 38.22 6.25
CA HIS A 43 -23.44 38.86 6.07
C HIS A 43 -24.61 38.03 6.62
N LEU A 44 -24.43 36.73 6.88
CA LEU A 44 -25.46 35.81 7.37
C LEU A 44 -25.22 35.33 8.80
N VAL A 45 -23.96 35.08 9.20
CA VAL A 45 -23.59 34.40 10.46
C VAL A 45 -22.29 34.96 11.05
N GLY A 46 -21.89 34.44 12.21
CA GLY A 46 -20.61 34.75 12.87
C GLY A 46 -20.66 35.88 13.89
N THR A 47 -21.74 36.67 13.90
CA THR A 47 -22.07 37.68 14.91
C THR A 47 -23.56 37.63 15.25
N LEU A 48 -23.92 38.06 16.46
CA LEU A 48 -25.31 38.18 16.89
C LEU A 48 -25.81 39.61 16.66
N GLU A 49 -26.29 39.88 15.45
CA GLU A 49 -26.75 41.20 15.00
C GLU A 49 -28.11 41.08 14.28
N PRO A 50 -28.98 42.10 14.36
CA PRO A 50 -30.22 42.10 13.59
C PRO A 50 -29.97 41.86 12.08
N GLY A 51 -30.78 41.00 11.47
CA GLY A 51 -30.67 40.63 10.06
C GLY A 51 -29.79 39.40 9.78
N LYS A 52 -29.02 38.93 10.76
CA LYS A 52 -28.25 37.68 10.67
C LYS A 52 -29.00 36.50 11.29
N ARG A 53 -28.59 35.28 10.96
CA ARG A 53 -29.13 34.05 11.57
C ARG A 53 -28.69 33.99 13.04
N ALA A 54 -29.64 33.66 13.91
CA ALA A 54 -29.37 33.47 15.32
C ALA A 54 -28.78 32.08 15.57
N ASP A 55 -27.46 31.98 15.42
CA ASP A 55 -26.67 30.79 15.76
C ASP A 55 -25.88 31.08 17.04
N LEU A 56 -26.21 30.41 18.15
CA LEU A 56 -25.56 30.63 19.44
C LEU A 56 -25.48 29.36 20.28
N ILE A 57 -24.50 29.35 21.18
CA ILE A 57 -24.33 28.33 22.21
C ILE A 57 -24.26 28.99 23.58
N LEU A 58 -24.76 28.29 24.61
CA LEU A 58 -24.51 28.63 26.00
C LEU A 58 -23.46 27.66 26.54
N VAL A 59 -22.48 28.19 27.27
CA VAL A 59 -21.34 27.42 27.79
C VAL A 59 -21.32 27.56 29.31
N ASP A 60 -21.45 26.44 30.00
CA ASP A 60 -21.34 26.34 31.45
C ASP A 60 -19.86 26.17 31.86
N ILE A 61 -19.31 27.21 32.48
CA ILE A 61 -17.93 27.24 33.00
C ILE A 61 -17.86 26.94 34.50
N SER A 62 -18.92 26.38 35.10
CA SER A 62 -18.95 25.91 36.49
C SER A 62 -18.33 24.53 36.75
N PRO A 63 -18.24 23.58 35.79
CA PRO A 63 -17.67 22.26 36.05
C PRO A 63 -16.25 22.30 36.61
N LEU A 64 -15.89 21.28 37.40
CA LEU A 64 -14.62 21.21 38.12
C LEU A 64 -13.39 21.26 37.20
N HIS A 65 -13.42 20.63 36.02
CA HIS A 65 -12.30 20.68 35.07
C HIS A 65 -12.07 22.08 34.50
N ASN A 66 -13.05 22.98 34.63
CA ASN A 66 -13.00 24.37 34.21
C ASN A 66 -12.58 25.29 35.37
N SER A 67 -12.19 24.75 36.54
CA SER A 67 -11.68 25.52 37.68
C SER A 67 -10.13 25.46 37.76
N PRO A 68 -9.46 26.51 38.27
CA PRO A 68 -10.01 27.76 38.81
C PRO A 68 -10.41 28.77 37.72
N ARG A 69 -11.23 29.76 38.10
CA ARG A 69 -11.60 30.90 37.25
C ARG A 69 -10.89 32.16 37.71
N PHE A 70 -10.20 32.82 36.79
CA PHE A 70 -9.49 34.06 37.07
C PHE A 70 -10.32 35.26 36.59
N ASN A 71 -10.48 36.26 37.46
CA ASN A 71 -11.26 37.47 37.15
C ASN A 71 -10.40 38.74 37.10
N ARG A 72 -9.07 38.59 36.97
CA ARG A 72 -8.12 39.71 37.02
C ARG A 72 -8.26 40.70 35.86
N ASP A 73 -8.75 40.23 34.73
CA ASP A 73 -8.89 40.96 33.47
C ASP A 73 -10.22 40.55 32.82
N ALA A 74 -10.95 41.52 32.24
CA ALA A 74 -12.16 41.29 31.47
C ALA A 74 -11.95 40.29 30.31
N ALA A 75 -10.72 40.20 29.77
CA ALA A 75 -10.40 39.23 28.74
C ALA A 75 -10.17 37.80 29.26
N SER A 76 -10.17 37.58 30.59
CA SER A 76 -9.90 36.26 31.19
C SER A 76 -10.92 35.21 30.76
N LEU A 77 -12.16 35.61 30.45
CA LEU A 77 -13.19 34.71 29.94
C LEU A 77 -12.80 34.08 28.60
N TYR A 78 -12.16 34.84 27.69
CA TYR A 78 -11.68 34.29 26.42
C TYR A 78 -10.64 33.20 26.63
N SER A 79 -9.72 33.40 27.58
CA SER A 79 -8.74 32.39 27.96
C SER A 79 -9.41 31.16 28.56
N GLN A 80 -10.42 31.34 29.41
CA GLN A 80 -11.21 30.25 29.98
C GLN A 80 -11.88 29.39 28.88
N LEU A 81 -12.54 30.05 27.93
CA LEU A 81 -13.19 29.39 26.80
C LEU A 81 -12.19 28.72 25.85
N THR A 82 -11.05 29.35 25.59
CA THR A 82 -10.06 28.86 24.61
C THR A 82 -9.27 27.67 25.16
N TYR A 83 -8.86 27.73 26.43
CA TYR A 83 -7.87 26.79 26.96
C TYR A 83 -8.46 25.73 27.89
N ALA A 84 -9.56 26.03 28.60
CA ALA A 84 -10.16 25.12 29.59
C ALA A 84 -11.49 24.48 29.13
N ALA A 85 -12.30 25.19 28.35
CA ALA A 85 -13.62 24.69 27.97
C ALA A 85 -13.57 23.49 27.02
N LYS A 86 -14.59 22.63 27.14
CA LYS A 86 -14.81 21.43 26.31
C LYS A 86 -16.14 21.49 25.59
N SER A 87 -16.34 20.64 24.59
CA SER A 87 -17.66 20.44 23.97
C SER A 87 -18.73 20.04 24.99
N SER A 88 -18.33 19.26 26.00
CA SER A 88 -19.16 18.90 27.14
C SER A 88 -19.55 20.07 28.04
N ASP A 89 -19.07 21.28 27.82
CA ASP A 89 -19.47 22.46 28.61
C ASP A 89 -20.62 23.20 27.96
N VAL A 90 -21.01 22.84 26.73
CA VAL A 90 -22.15 23.45 26.04
C VAL A 90 -23.46 22.93 26.64
N SER A 91 -24.27 23.84 27.19
CA SER A 91 -25.57 23.53 27.79
C SER A 91 -26.72 23.67 26.81
N ASP A 92 -26.64 24.63 25.89
CA ASP A 92 -27.71 24.95 24.95
C ASP A 92 -27.13 25.26 23.58
N VAL A 93 -27.86 24.87 22.53
CA VAL A 93 -27.51 25.13 21.13
C VAL A 93 -28.75 25.65 20.41
N MET A 94 -28.61 26.81 19.78
CA MET A 94 -29.60 27.39 18.88
C MET A 94 -28.99 27.52 17.50
N VAL A 95 -29.76 27.12 16.48
CA VAL A 95 -29.41 27.28 15.07
C VAL A 95 -30.56 27.98 14.36
N ASN A 96 -30.26 29.07 13.67
CA ASN A 96 -31.22 29.89 12.93
C ASN A 96 -32.49 30.23 13.76
N GLY A 97 -32.29 30.62 15.02
CA GLY A 97 -33.38 30.99 15.93
C GLY A 97 -34.15 29.82 16.55
N ARG A 98 -33.78 28.57 16.24
CA ARG A 98 -34.43 27.37 16.79
C ARG A 98 -33.53 26.66 17.78
N TRP A 99 -34.03 26.40 18.98
CA TRP A 99 -33.32 25.60 19.98
C TRP A 99 -33.25 24.14 19.53
N LEU A 100 -32.03 23.63 19.35
CA LEU A 100 -31.77 22.22 19.04
C LEU A 100 -31.41 21.42 20.30
N MET A 101 -30.82 22.09 21.29
CA MET A 101 -30.50 21.53 22.60
C MET A 101 -30.75 22.59 23.67
N ARG A 102 -31.37 22.21 24.80
CA ARG A 102 -31.47 23.06 25.99
C ARG A 102 -31.20 22.25 27.24
N HIS A 103 -30.47 22.81 28.19
CA HIS A 103 -30.07 22.11 29.42
C HIS A 103 -29.47 20.71 29.15
N ARG A 104 -28.72 20.57 28.05
CA ARG A 104 -28.11 19.33 27.54
C ARG A 104 -29.10 18.26 27.07
N THR A 105 -30.37 18.60 26.89
CA THR A 105 -31.38 17.71 26.30
C THR A 105 -31.61 18.11 24.85
N LEU A 106 -31.45 17.15 23.93
CA LEU A 106 -31.71 17.34 22.50
C LEU A 106 -33.22 17.47 22.26
N ALA A 107 -33.64 18.49 21.51
CA ALA A 107 -35.05 18.77 21.24
C ALA A 107 -35.55 18.14 19.93
N THR A 108 -34.65 17.63 19.09
CA THR A 108 -34.97 17.26 17.69
C THR A 108 -34.60 15.83 17.32
N LEU A 109 -33.92 15.09 18.20
CA LEU A 109 -33.38 13.77 17.91
C LEU A 109 -33.76 12.78 19.00
N ASN A 110 -34.07 11.55 18.60
CA ASN A 110 -34.18 10.40 19.51
C ASN A 110 -32.83 9.69 19.56
N GLU A 111 -32.10 9.87 20.66
CA GLU A 111 -30.75 9.30 20.83
C GLU A 111 -30.75 7.77 20.76
N ALA A 112 -31.75 7.11 21.34
CA ALA A 112 -31.83 5.64 21.33
C ALA A 112 -32.03 5.10 19.91
N GLU A 113 -32.92 5.73 19.14
CA GLU A 113 -33.16 5.35 17.74
C GLU A 113 -31.90 5.58 16.87
N LEU A 114 -31.20 6.70 17.06
CA LEU A 114 -29.94 6.97 16.36
C LEU A 114 -28.87 5.93 16.66
N VAL A 115 -28.73 5.51 17.92
CA VAL A 115 -27.78 4.46 18.31
C VAL A 115 -28.12 3.14 17.61
N ASP A 116 -29.39 2.80 17.46
CA ASP A 116 -29.78 1.60 16.73
C ASP A 116 -29.53 1.70 15.22
N GLN A 117 -29.80 2.86 14.61
CA GLN A 117 -29.48 3.11 13.20
C GLN A 117 -27.98 3.04 12.93
N THR A 118 -27.12 3.53 13.84
CA THR A 118 -25.66 3.48 13.66
C THR A 118 -25.10 2.06 13.70
N LYS A 119 -25.71 1.15 14.47
CA LYS A 119 -25.32 -0.28 14.48
C LYS A 119 -25.46 -0.93 13.10
N GLU A 120 -26.50 -0.58 12.35
CA GLU A 120 -26.68 -1.12 11.00
C GLU A 120 -25.60 -0.62 10.03
N TYR A 121 -25.21 0.66 10.13
CA TYR A 121 -24.08 1.18 9.36
C TYR A 121 -22.75 0.52 9.77
N ALA A 122 -22.51 0.34 11.07
CA ALA A 122 -21.33 -0.36 11.56
C ALA A 122 -21.26 -1.79 10.99
N ARG A 123 -22.36 -2.53 11.03
CA ARG A 123 -22.46 -3.88 10.45
C ARG A 123 -22.15 -3.90 8.95
N ARG A 124 -22.64 -2.91 8.20
CA ARG A 124 -22.36 -2.79 6.75
C ARG A 124 -20.89 -2.48 6.48
N ILE A 125 -20.28 -1.60 7.29
CA ILE A 125 -18.86 -1.29 7.21
C ILE A 125 -18.02 -2.52 7.55
N ASP A 126 -18.37 -3.24 8.61
CA ASP A 126 -17.69 -4.47 9.02
C ASP A 126 -17.77 -5.54 7.95
N ALA A 127 -18.95 -5.78 7.37
CA ALA A 127 -19.10 -6.75 6.28
C ALA A 127 -18.20 -6.40 5.08
N PHE A 128 -18.19 -5.14 4.66
CA PHE A 128 -17.30 -4.67 3.59
C PHE A 128 -15.82 -4.83 3.94
N LEU A 129 -15.42 -4.47 5.17
CA LEU A 129 -14.04 -4.58 5.60
C LEU A 129 -13.60 -6.04 5.72
N ILE A 130 -14.45 -6.94 6.21
CA ILE A 130 -14.16 -8.38 6.29
C ILE A 130 -13.93 -8.96 4.89
N GLU A 131 -14.84 -8.72 3.95
CA GLU A 131 -14.70 -9.19 2.57
C GLU A 131 -13.44 -8.62 1.91
N ARG A 132 -13.18 -7.33 2.11
CA ARG A 132 -11.97 -6.67 1.59
C ARG A 132 -10.69 -7.20 2.22
N GLU A 133 -10.67 -7.39 3.54
CA GLU A 133 -9.48 -7.84 4.27
C GLU A 133 -9.15 -9.30 3.99
N GLN A 134 -10.15 -10.11 3.64
CA GLN A 134 -9.94 -11.48 3.22
C GLN A 134 -9.30 -11.59 1.84
N SER A 135 -9.51 -10.64 0.92
CA SER A 135 -8.95 -10.71 -0.44
C SER A 135 -7.62 -9.96 -0.58
N VAL A 136 -6.54 -10.71 -0.81
CA VAL A 136 -5.21 -10.13 -1.08
C VAL A 136 -5.21 -9.23 -2.33
N LEU A 137 -5.95 -9.60 -3.38
CA LEU A 137 -6.05 -8.80 -4.59
C LEU A 137 -6.76 -7.47 -4.33
N SER A 138 -7.87 -7.47 -3.59
CA SER A 138 -8.62 -6.25 -3.26
C SER A 138 -7.75 -5.29 -2.43
N LYS A 139 -6.97 -5.84 -1.49
CA LYS A 139 -5.97 -5.09 -0.72
C LYS A 139 -4.87 -4.51 -1.59
N LEU A 140 -4.37 -5.27 -2.57
CA LEU A 140 -3.35 -4.80 -3.50
C LEU A 140 -3.84 -3.62 -4.37
N ILE A 141 -5.05 -3.73 -4.93
CA ILE A 141 -5.66 -2.68 -5.75
C ILE A 141 -5.82 -1.39 -4.94
N ALA A 142 -6.25 -1.49 -3.67
CA ALA A 142 -6.53 -0.33 -2.83
C ALA A 142 -5.29 0.51 -2.47
N ILE A 143 -4.09 -0.08 -2.42
CA ILE A 143 -2.87 0.62 -1.96
C ILE A 143 -2.01 1.18 -3.08
N GLY A 144 -2.07 0.62 -4.29
CA GLY A 144 -1.16 1.02 -5.36
C GLY A 144 -1.70 0.81 -6.77
N GLY A 145 -2.98 0.46 -6.90
CA GLY A 145 -3.50 -0.11 -8.14
C GLY A 145 -2.92 -1.49 -8.42
N ALA A 146 -3.47 -2.20 -9.40
CA ALA A 146 -2.89 -3.45 -9.88
C ALA A 146 -3.17 -3.59 -11.38
N GLU A 147 -2.13 -3.89 -12.15
CA GLU A 147 -2.24 -4.20 -13.57
C GLU A 147 -2.10 -5.70 -13.78
N GLU A 148 -3.00 -6.28 -14.57
CA GLU A 148 -2.91 -7.69 -14.95
C GLU A 148 -1.78 -7.88 -15.95
N GLY A 149 -0.87 -8.81 -15.64
CA GLY A 149 0.22 -9.22 -16.54
C GLY A 149 -0.18 -10.43 -17.39
N GLU A 150 0.68 -10.80 -18.34
CA GLU A 150 0.40 -11.90 -19.25
C GLU A 150 0.12 -13.22 -18.51
N SER A 151 -0.93 -13.94 -18.95
CA SER A 151 -1.46 -15.10 -18.23
C SER A 151 -0.68 -16.41 -18.44
N PHE A 152 0.10 -16.51 -19.52
CA PHE A 152 0.94 -17.67 -19.81
C PHE A 152 2.42 -17.36 -19.62
N GLU A 153 3.08 -18.16 -18.81
CA GLU A 153 4.51 -18.12 -18.58
C GLU A 153 5.13 -19.44 -19.03
N VAL A 154 6.02 -19.35 -20.01
CA VAL A 154 6.90 -20.44 -20.41
C VAL A 154 8.17 -20.29 -19.60
N GLN A 155 8.46 -21.27 -18.76
CA GLN A 155 9.65 -21.23 -17.94
C GLN A 155 10.26 -22.62 -17.83
N VAL A 156 11.51 -22.73 -18.25
CA VAL A 156 12.35 -23.87 -17.92
C VAL A 156 13.42 -23.41 -16.94
N LYS A 157 13.64 -24.19 -15.89
CA LYS A 157 14.69 -23.96 -14.91
C LYS A 157 15.54 -25.21 -14.78
N VAL A 158 16.85 -25.06 -14.74
CA VAL A 158 17.80 -26.18 -14.61
C VAL A 158 18.82 -25.81 -13.57
N ARG A 159 19.14 -26.74 -12.66
CA ARG A 159 20.24 -26.56 -11.71
C ARG A 159 21.55 -26.87 -12.41
N ILE A 160 22.54 -26.01 -12.25
CA ILE A 160 23.83 -26.16 -12.95
C ILE A 160 24.97 -26.17 -11.94
N ALA A 161 26.00 -26.97 -12.21
CA ALA A 161 27.18 -27.05 -11.35
C ALA A 161 28.19 -25.93 -11.65
N ASN A 162 28.35 -25.57 -12.93
CA ASN A 162 29.31 -24.57 -13.39
C ASN A 162 28.64 -23.63 -14.43
N PRO A 163 28.62 -22.30 -14.20
CA PRO A 163 28.06 -21.34 -15.13
C PRO A 163 28.92 -21.05 -16.37
N GLU A 164 30.23 -21.30 -16.31
CA GLU A 164 31.19 -20.87 -17.36
C GLU A 164 30.86 -21.39 -18.78
N PRO A 165 30.48 -22.67 -18.98
CA PRO A 165 30.13 -23.16 -20.31
C PRO A 165 28.93 -22.42 -20.93
N ILE A 166 27.95 -22.05 -20.09
CA ILE A 166 26.75 -21.33 -20.53
C ILE A 166 27.10 -19.89 -20.89
N LEU A 167 27.96 -19.24 -20.08
CA LEU A 167 28.46 -17.90 -20.37
C LEU A 167 29.25 -17.85 -21.67
N ALA A 168 29.98 -18.92 -22.01
CA ALA A 168 30.66 -19.05 -23.29
C ALA A 168 29.65 -19.24 -24.44
N ALA A 169 28.67 -20.14 -24.29
CA ALA A 169 27.65 -20.41 -25.30
C ALA A 169 26.80 -19.19 -25.64
N ILE A 170 26.47 -18.34 -24.64
CA ILE A 170 25.72 -17.10 -24.85
C ILE A 170 26.45 -16.12 -25.77
N LYS A 171 27.79 -16.15 -25.79
CA LYS A 171 28.62 -15.27 -26.62
C LYS A 171 28.78 -15.76 -28.06
N GLU A 172 28.27 -16.95 -28.38
CA GLU A 172 28.36 -17.48 -29.74
C GLU A 172 27.45 -16.71 -30.72
N PRO A 173 27.80 -16.63 -32.01
CA PRO A 173 27.07 -15.83 -33.00
C PRO A 173 25.62 -16.27 -33.26
N GLN A 174 25.21 -17.43 -32.74
CA GLN A 174 23.88 -18.02 -32.94
C GLN A 174 22.78 -17.27 -32.17
N LEU A 175 23.16 -16.43 -31.20
CA LEU A 175 22.24 -15.67 -30.36
C LEU A 175 22.38 -14.17 -30.62
N GLU A 176 21.31 -13.54 -31.08
CA GLU A 176 21.25 -12.08 -31.16
C GLU A 176 20.90 -11.53 -29.77
N ILE A 177 21.88 -10.94 -29.09
CA ILE A 177 21.69 -10.33 -27.78
C ILE A 177 21.12 -8.92 -27.97
N LEU A 178 19.89 -8.69 -27.53
CA LEU A 178 19.24 -7.38 -27.57
C LEU A 178 19.74 -6.49 -26.42
N TYR A 179 19.84 -7.05 -25.22
CA TYR A 179 20.51 -6.42 -24.07
C TYR A 179 20.82 -7.43 -22.96
N SER A 180 21.73 -7.05 -22.07
CA SER A 180 22.04 -7.76 -20.81
C SER A 180 21.86 -6.85 -19.59
N ARG A 181 21.60 -7.44 -18.43
CA ARG A 181 21.51 -6.74 -17.13
C ARG A 181 21.99 -7.65 -15.99
N HIS A 182 22.61 -7.04 -14.99
CA HIS A 182 22.99 -7.70 -13.74
C HIS A 182 22.15 -7.13 -12.59
N TYR A 183 21.56 -8.03 -11.82
CA TYR A 183 20.75 -7.69 -10.65
C TYR A 183 21.25 -8.40 -9.42
N HIS A 184 21.10 -7.72 -8.29
CA HIS A 184 20.98 -8.36 -7.00
C HIS A 184 19.52 -8.24 -6.57
N GLU A 185 18.83 -9.38 -6.50
CA GLU A 185 17.39 -9.46 -6.23
C GLU A 185 17.15 -9.97 -4.81
N TYR A 186 16.38 -9.20 -4.04
CA TYR A 186 15.81 -9.62 -2.75
C TYR A 186 14.32 -9.88 -2.92
N ASP A 187 13.93 -11.15 -2.86
CA ASP A 187 12.54 -11.58 -2.95
C ASP A 187 12.01 -11.98 -1.58
N VAL A 188 10.91 -11.37 -1.14
CA VAL A 188 10.15 -11.82 0.03
C VAL A 188 8.76 -12.25 -0.41
N TYR A 189 8.47 -13.53 -0.25
CA TYR A 189 7.19 -14.15 -0.56
C TYR A 189 6.35 -14.16 0.72
N LEU A 190 5.19 -13.51 0.67
CA LEU A 190 4.19 -13.46 1.73
C LEU A 190 3.09 -14.46 1.40
N LEU A 191 2.95 -15.50 2.22
CA LEU A 191 1.99 -16.58 2.05
C LEU A 191 0.79 -16.37 2.97
N PHE A 192 -0.40 -16.75 2.50
CA PHE A 192 -1.67 -16.51 3.18
C PHE A 192 -2.35 -17.81 3.59
N ALA A 193 -3.27 -17.73 4.56
CA ALA A 193 -3.96 -18.89 5.11
C ALA A 193 -4.78 -19.67 4.06
N ASP A 194 -5.31 -18.97 3.06
CA ASP A 194 -6.02 -19.54 1.93
C ASP A 194 -5.11 -19.60 0.70
N PRO A 195 -4.62 -20.79 0.29
CA PRO A 195 -3.76 -20.95 -0.87
C PRO A 195 -4.42 -20.55 -2.20
N ALA A 196 -5.75 -20.52 -2.27
CA ALA A 196 -6.47 -20.12 -3.48
C ALA A 196 -6.24 -18.63 -3.83
N GLN A 197 -5.84 -17.83 -2.85
CA GLN A 197 -5.47 -16.43 -3.06
C GLN A 197 -4.06 -16.26 -3.65
N GLY A 198 -3.28 -17.34 -3.71
CA GLY A 198 -1.89 -17.30 -4.13
C GLY A 198 -0.98 -16.67 -3.09
N TYR A 199 0.07 -16.00 -3.54
CA TYR A 199 1.06 -15.36 -2.67
C TYR A 199 1.50 -14.01 -3.24
N LEU A 200 1.86 -13.10 -2.33
CA LEU A 200 2.35 -11.77 -2.69
C LEU A 200 3.87 -11.76 -2.60
N ARG A 201 4.55 -11.41 -3.70
CA ARG A 201 6.00 -11.23 -3.71
C ARG A 201 6.34 -9.75 -3.65
N TYR A 202 7.04 -9.34 -2.61
CA TYR A 202 7.77 -8.08 -2.55
C TYR A 202 9.17 -8.32 -3.10
N ARG A 203 9.58 -7.49 -4.07
CA ARG A 203 10.89 -7.59 -4.72
C ARG A 203 11.62 -6.27 -4.68
N GLU A 204 12.88 -6.31 -4.27
CA GLU A 204 13.86 -5.25 -4.43
C GLU A 204 14.89 -5.69 -5.47
N ASP A 205 14.94 -4.96 -6.59
CA ASP A 205 15.88 -5.15 -7.68
C ASP A 205 16.98 -4.07 -7.59
N GLU A 206 18.18 -4.44 -7.16
CA GLU A 206 19.37 -3.59 -7.25
C GLU A 206 20.05 -3.79 -8.62
N TYR A 207 20.21 -2.71 -9.39
CA TYR A 207 20.87 -2.74 -10.68
C TYR A 207 22.37 -2.59 -10.50
N ILE A 208 23.13 -3.61 -10.91
CA ILE A 208 24.59 -3.63 -10.79
C ILE A 208 25.21 -3.28 -12.15
N ASP A 209 26.14 -2.33 -12.15
CA ASP A 209 26.92 -1.97 -13.34
C ASP A 209 28.18 -2.84 -13.52
N ASP A 210 28.93 -2.59 -14.58
CA ASP A 210 30.16 -3.33 -14.90
C ASP A 210 31.29 -3.11 -13.88
N LYS A 211 31.15 -2.15 -12.95
CA LYS A 211 32.09 -1.86 -11.85
C LYS A 211 31.62 -2.43 -10.52
N ASP A 212 30.59 -3.27 -10.53
CA ASP A 212 29.98 -3.87 -9.35
C ASP A 212 29.36 -2.84 -8.40
N GLN A 213 28.85 -1.72 -8.94
CA GLN A 213 28.19 -0.67 -8.18
C GLN A 213 26.68 -0.67 -8.40
N ILE A 214 25.93 -0.42 -7.33
CA ILE A 214 24.48 -0.27 -7.38
C ILE A 214 24.15 1.09 -7.99
N THR A 215 23.51 1.08 -9.15
CA THR A 215 23.17 2.29 -9.91
C THR A 215 21.73 2.74 -9.69
N ASN A 216 20.83 1.80 -9.38
CA ASN A 216 19.42 2.05 -9.19
C ASN A 216 18.81 0.93 -8.35
N VAL A 217 17.76 1.24 -7.59
CA VAL A 217 16.99 0.27 -6.82
C VAL A 217 15.52 0.39 -7.18
N ARG A 218 14.89 -0.73 -7.53
CA ARG A 218 13.48 -0.77 -7.89
C ARG A 218 12.71 -1.74 -7.01
N TYR A 219 11.62 -1.24 -6.44
CA TYR A 219 10.71 -2.05 -5.64
C TYR A 219 9.46 -2.44 -6.44
N ARG A 220 8.97 -3.67 -6.27
CA ARG A 220 7.73 -4.14 -6.90
C ARG A 220 6.97 -5.14 -6.04
N LEU A 221 5.65 -5.05 -6.09
CA LEU A 221 4.74 -6.09 -5.64
C LEU A 221 4.25 -6.92 -6.82
N THR A 222 4.17 -8.24 -6.63
CA THR A 222 3.57 -9.14 -7.61
C THR A 222 2.68 -10.13 -6.87
N LEU A 223 1.37 -10.04 -7.05
CA LEU A 223 0.46 -11.10 -6.62
C LEU A 223 0.46 -12.19 -7.68
N ILE A 224 0.80 -13.40 -7.27
CA ILE A 224 0.86 -14.58 -8.13
C ILE A 224 -0.23 -15.52 -7.66
N GLY A 225 -1.24 -15.72 -8.50
CA GLY A 225 -2.34 -16.63 -8.22
C GLY A 225 -1.89 -18.11 -8.29
N PRO A 226 -2.77 -19.03 -7.89
CA PRO A 226 -2.48 -20.46 -7.90
C PRO A 226 -2.17 -20.95 -9.32
N ALA A 227 -1.29 -21.95 -9.42
CA ALA A 227 -1.04 -22.65 -10.67
C ALA A 227 -2.33 -23.30 -11.17
N ARG A 228 -2.77 -22.95 -12.38
CA ARG A 228 -3.80 -23.72 -13.07
C ARG A 228 -3.08 -24.80 -13.88
N GLU A 229 -3.05 -26.01 -13.34
CA GLU A 229 -2.66 -27.21 -14.10
C GLU A 229 -3.70 -27.46 -15.19
N GLY A 230 -3.47 -26.91 -16.38
CA GLY A 230 -3.94 -27.61 -17.58
C GLY A 230 -3.06 -28.84 -17.75
N HIS A 231 -3.60 -29.95 -18.25
CA HIS A 231 -2.77 -31.04 -18.76
C HIS A 231 -1.99 -30.52 -19.98
N PHE A 232 -0.86 -29.86 -19.74
CA PHE A 232 0.05 -29.40 -20.77
C PHE A 232 0.95 -30.58 -21.15
N ALA A 233 1.28 -30.71 -22.44
CA ALA A 233 2.10 -31.80 -22.94
C ALA A 233 3.57 -31.75 -22.44
N SER A 234 3.96 -30.68 -21.76
CA SER A 234 5.29 -30.45 -21.21
C SER A 234 5.21 -29.69 -19.88
N ASP A 235 6.01 -30.07 -18.88
CA ASP A 235 6.05 -29.43 -17.55
C ASP A 235 6.63 -28.00 -17.54
N VAL A 236 6.94 -27.45 -18.72
CA VAL A 236 7.57 -26.15 -18.97
C VAL A 236 6.56 -25.00 -19.03
N LEU A 237 5.28 -25.30 -19.26
CA LEU A 237 4.23 -24.32 -19.47
C LEU A 237 3.39 -24.13 -18.21
N LEU A 238 3.39 -22.91 -17.66
CA LEU A 238 2.61 -22.54 -16.48
C LEU A 238 1.57 -21.48 -16.84
N SER A 239 0.34 -21.69 -16.37
CA SER A 239 -0.74 -20.69 -16.41
C SER A 239 -1.01 -20.18 -15.00
N ARG A 240 -0.73 -18.90 -14.74
CA ARG A 240 -0.99 -18.24 -13.44
C ARG A 240 -1.51 -16.82 -13.69
N SER A 241 -2.52 -16.40 -12.95
CA SER A 241 -2.91 -14.99 -12.92
C SER A 241 -1.84 -14.18 -12.19
N ARG A 242 -1.43 -13.04 -12.76
CA ARG A 242 -0.41 -12.18 -12.16
C ARG A 242 -0.87 -10.74 -12.14
N TYR A 243 -0.77 -10.12 -10.97
CA TYR A 243 -1.08 -8.71 -10.80
C TYR A 243 0.16 -7.97 -10.32
N LEU A 244 0.56 -6.94 -11.05
CA LEU A 244 1.73 -6.12 -10.78
C LEU A 244 1.29 -4.83 -10.12
N ALA A 245 1.97 -4.44 -9.05
CA ALA A 245 1.76 -3.17 -8.38
C ALA A 245 3.09 -2.53 -7.97
N PRO A 246 3.18 -1.19 -7.94
CA PRO A 246 4.34 -0.50 -7.38
C PRO A 246 4.45 -0.79 -5.88
N ALA A 247 5.67 -0.99 -5.39
CA ALA A 247 5.95 -1.10 -3.97
C ALA A 247 6.39 0.27 -3.43
N THR A 248 5.43 1.10 -3.03
CA THR A 248 5.64 2.48 -2.53
C THR A 248 5.89 2.56 -1.03
N HIS A 249 5.74 1.45 -0.30
CA HIS A 249 5.91 1.38 1.15
C HIS A 249 6.99 0.35 1.52
N SER A 250 7.43 0.39 2.78
CA SER A 250 8.41 -0.55 3.30
C SER A 250 7.83 -1.97 3.41
N LEU A 251 8.71 -2.98 3.42
CA LEU A 251 8.31 -4.36 3.67
C LEU A 251 7.54 -4.51 5.00
N ARG A 252 7.93 -3.76 6.04
CA ARG A 252 7.20 -3.75 7.32
C ARG A 252 5.75 -3.32 7.16
N PHE A 253 5.49 -2.26 6.41
CA PHE A 253 4.11 -1.84 6.11
C PHE A 253 3.34 -2.99 5.45
N TYR A 254 3.92 -3.67 4.46
CA TYR A 254 3.24 -4.77 3.79
C TYR A 254 2.97 -5.98 4.70
N ARG A 255 3.86 -6.27 5.66
CA ARG A 255 3.61 -7.29 6.69
C ARG A 255 2.40 -6.96 7.54
N GLU A 256 2.35 -5.73 8.07
CA GLU A 256 1.25 -5.27 8.93
C GLU A 256 -0.07 -5.14 8.16
N TYR A 257 0.01 -4.70 6.90
CA TYR A 257 -1.16 -4.53 6.04
C TYR A 257 -1.72 -5.87 5.56
N PHE A 258 -0.90 -6.75 4.99
CA PHE A 258 -1.35 -8.01 4.41
C PHE A 258 -1.51 -9.15 5.41
N LYS A 259 -0.80 -9.11 6.55
CA LYS A 259 -0.85 -10.14 7.62
C LYS A 259 -0.65 -11.56 7.10
N PRO A 260 0.49 -11.87 6.44
CA PRO A 260 0.77 -13.23 5.99
C PRO A 260 0.91 -14.20 7.16
N VAL A 261 0.63 -15.48 6.92
CA VAL A 261 0.84 -16.56 7.89
C VAL A 261 2.27 -17.11 7.86
N GLN A 262 2.97 -16.93 6.74
CA GLN A 262 4.34 -17.38 6.54
C GLN A 262 5.07 -16.46 5.56
N GLU A 263 6.39 -16.37 5.72
CA GLU A 263 7.27 -15.65 4.80
C GLU A 263 8.41 -16.55 4.32
N ILE A 264 8.82 -16.38 3.06
CA ILE A 264 10.02 -17.02 2.49
C ILE A 264 10.86 -15.90 1.88
N SER A 265 12.14 -15.85 2.24
CA SER A 265 13.08 -14.86 1.71
C SER A 265 14.09 -15.54 0.80
N ILE A 266 14.36 -14.93 -0.35
CA ILE A 266 15.34 -15.41 -1.32
C ILE A 266 16.21 -14.25 -1.78
N GLU A 267 17.51 -14.39 -1.59
CA GLU A 267 18.55 -13.47 -2.07
C GLU A 267 19.32 -14.15 -3.21
N LYS A 268 19.45 -13.46 -4.34
CA LYS A 268 20.15 -14.02 -5.50
C LYS A 268 20.77 -12.94 -6.38
N HIS A 269 21.86 -13.30 -7.03
CA HIS A 269 22.40 -12.56 -8.16
C HIS A 269 21.86 -13.12 -9.47
N ARG A 270 21.40 -12.24 -10.36
CA ARG A 270 20.86 -12.62 -11.67
C ARG A 270 21.58 -11.88 -12.77
N LEU A 271 22.20 -12.64 -13.67
CA LEU A 271 22.56 -12.15 -15.01
C LEU A 271 21.42 -12.47 -15.96
N ARG A 272 20.85 -11.46 -16.61
CA ARG A 272 19.73 -11.60 -17.54
C ARG A 272 20.12 -11.10 -18.93
N TRP A 273 19.90 -11.92 -19.93
CA TRP A 273 19.96 -11.55 -21.34
C TRP A 273 18.56 -11.61 -21.95
N ARG A 274 18.20 -10.59 -22.73
CA ARG A 274 17.09 -10.68 -23.67
C ARG A 274 17.70 -10.98 -25.03
N VAL A 275 17.33 -12.11 -25.61
CA VAL A 275 17.86 -12.58 -26.89
C VAL A 275 16.73 -12.73 -27.90
N LEU A 276 17.07 -12.57 -29.17
CA LEU A 276 16.23 -12.99 -30.27
C LEU A 276 16.77 -14.34 -30.78
N TYR A 277 15.96 -15.39 -30.65
CA TYR A 277 16.31 -16.74 -31.09
C TYR A 277 15.18 -17.31 -31.94
N GLN A 278 15.49 -17.74 -33.16
CA GLN A 278 14.50 -18.20 -34.15
C GLN A 278 13.31 -17.21 -34.33
N GLY A 279 13.60 -15.91 -34.35
CA GLY A 279 12.59 -14.86 -34.48
C GLY A 279 11.71 -14.65 -33.24
N THR A 280 12.04 -15.28 -32.11
CA THR A 280 11.29 -15.19 -30.85
C THR A 280 12.15 -14.54 -29.78
N GLU A 281 11.60 -13.53 -29.11
CA GLU A 281 12.26 -12.91 -27.96
C GLU A 281 12.11 -13.78 -26.71
N ILE A 282 13.24 -14.10 -26.09
CA ILE A 282 13.33 -14.96 -24.90
C ILE A 282 14.31 -14.34 -23.91
N TYR A 283 14.03 -14.53 -22.62
CA TYR A 283 14.98 -14.20 -21.55
C TYR A 283 15.77 -15.44 -21.15
N ILE A 284 17.09 -15.29 -21.08
CA ILE A 284 17.99 -16.24 -20.44
C ILE A 284 18.43 -15.60 -19.12
N ASN A 285 18.19 -16.27 -17.99
CA ASN A 285 18.67 -15.84 -16.69
C ASN A 285 19.66 -16.88 -16.15
N LEU A 286 20.79 -16.40 -15.66
CA LEU A 286 21.73 -17.17 -14.89
C LEU A 286 21.68 -16.65 -13.45
N ASP A 287 21.16 -17.49 -12.56
CA ASP A 287 20.89 -17.14 -11.17
C ASP A 287 21.90 -17.83 -10.26
N ARG A 288 22.50 -17.09 -9.33
CA ARG A 288 23.21 -17.62 -8.15
C ARG A 288 22.39 -17.29 -6.92
N ILE A 289 21.90 -18.31 -6.21
CA ILE A 289 21.07 -18.12 -5.02
C ILE A 289 21.93 -18.29 -3.79
N ASP A 290 22.10 -17.18 -3.08
CA ASP A 290 22.97 -17.09 -1.92
C ASP A 290 22.18 -17.38 -0.64
N GLN A 291 20.92 -16.97 -0.57
CA GLN A 291 20.03 -17.30 0.54
C GLN A 291 18.67 -17.80 0.04
N PRO A 292 18.24 -19.01 0.42
CA PRO A 292 19.09 -20.08 0.95
C PRO A 292 20.13 -20.54 -0.09
N ALA A 293 21.26 -21.10 0.35
CA ALA A 293 22.38 -21.46 -0.51
C ALA A 293 22.04 -22.63 -1.46
N LEU A 294 21.33 -22.32 -2.54
CA LEU A 294 20.85 -23.29 -3.53
C LEU A 294 21.75 -23.35 -4.77
N GLY A 295 22.82 -22.55 -4.83
CA GLY A 295 23.80 -22.59 -5.92
C GLY A 295 23.28 -21.96 -7.21
N HIS A 296 23.69 -22.52 -8.34
CA HIS A 296 23.45 -21.92 -9.65
C HIS A 296 22.28 -22.54 -10.40
N PHE A 297 21.53 -21.71 -11.11
CA PHE A 297 20.43 -22.12 -11.96
C PHE A 297 20.46 -21.37 -13.30
N LEU A 298 20.11 -22.07 -14.36
CA LEU A 298 19.76 -21.49 -15.65
C LEU A 298 18.24 -21.45 -15.78
N GLU A 299 17.67 -20.29 -16.09
CA GLU A 299 16.24 -20.12 -16.36
C GLU A 299 16.05 -19.55 -17.77
N VAL A 300 15.31 -20.26 -18.62
CA VAL A 300 14.83 -19.75 -19.91
C VAL A 300 13.37 -19.38 -19.75
N LYS A 301 13.03 -18.11 -20.00
CA LYS A 301 11.74 -17.54 -19.67
C LYS A 301 11.14 -16.73 -20.82
N SER A 302 9.86 -16.94 -21.07
CA SER A 302 9.05 -16.07 -21.92
C SER A 302 7.62 -15.96 -21.41
N ARG A 303 6.94 -14.89 -21.82
CA ARG A 303 5.53 -14.62 -21.46
C ARG A 303 4.73 -14.27 -22.71
N THR A 304 3.43 -14.56 -22.64
CA THR A 304 2.49 -14.24 -23.71
C THR A 304 1.04 -14.32 -23.21
N TRP A 305 0.13 -13.63 -23.91
CA TRP A 305 -1.31 -13.72 -23.68
C TRP A 305 -1.94 -14.93 -24.39
N SER A 306 -1.25 -15.51 -25.38
CA SER A 306 -1.80 -16.58 -26.22
C SER A 306 -1.26 -17.94 -25.81
N ARG A 307 -2.16 -18.88 -25.51
CA ARG A 307 -1.79 -20.28 -25.24
C ARG A 307 -1.00 -20.92 -26.39
N ARG A 308 -1.45 -20.72 -27.63
CA ARG A 308 -0.80 -21.30 -28.82
C ARG A 308 0.62 -20.77 -29.00
N ASP A 309 0.81 -19.48 -28.73
CA ASP A 309 2.14 -18.88 -28.73
C ASP A 309 2.99 -19.44 -27.57
N ALA A 310 2.41 -19.64 -26.39
CA ALA A 310 3.11 -20.22 -25.26
C ALA A 310 3.61 -21.66 -25.55
N GLU A 311 2.78 -22.49 -26.19
CA GLU A 311 3.16 -23.84 -26.63
C GLU A 311 4.32 -23.79 -27.64
N HIS A 312 4.29 -22.87 -28.61
CA HIS A 312 5.38 -22.66 -29.56
C HIS A 312 6.67 -22.19 -28.87
N LYS A 313 6.57 -21.20 -27.98
CA LYS A 313 7.71 -20.68 -27.22
C LYS A 313 8.30 -21.72 -26.26
N ALA A 314 7.51 -22.67 -25.76
CA ALA A 314 8.02 -23.78 -24.95
C ALA A 314 8.95 -24.69 -25.76
N LEU A 315 8.59 -25.01 -27.01
CA LEU A 315 9.45 -25.78 -27.90
C LEU A 315 10.77 -25.06 -28.18
N ILE A 316 10.70 -23.75 -28.48
CA ILE A 316 11.89 -22.92 -28.71
C ILE A 316 12.76 -22.82 -27.45
N ALA A 317 12.16 -22.69 -26.26
CA ALA A 317 12.90 -22.65 -25.00
C ALA A 317 13.65 -23.97 -24.73
N SER A 318 13.03 -25.12 -25.02
CA SER A 318 13.69 -26.43 -24.91
C SER A 318 14.83 -26.60 -25.92
N ASP A 319 14.66 -26.14 -27.16
CA ASP A 319 15.71 -26.14 -28.17
C ASP A 319 16.89 -25.24 -27.78
N LEU A 320 16.60 -24.03 -27.29
CA LEU A 320 17.60 -23.09 -26.80
C LEU A 320 18.45 -23.67 -25.65
N LEU A 321 17.86 -24.47 -24.76
CA LEU A 321 18.62 -25.16 -23.71
C LEU A 321 19.65 -26.14 -24.27
N GLN A 322 19.33 -26.84 -25.36
CA GLN A 322 20.28 -27.75 -26.00
C GLN A 322 21.44 -26.98 -26.62
N VAL A 323 21.16 -25.83 -27.24
CA VAL A 323 22.20 -24.91 -27.76
C VAL A 323 23.10 -24.41 -26.64
N LEU A 324 22.55 -24.17 -25.44
CA LEU A 324 23.32 -23.79 -24.24
C LEU A 324 24.03 -24.97 -23.56
N GLY A 325 23.99 -26.17 -24.15
CA GLY A 325 24.72 -27.36 -23.67
C GLY A 325 24.04 -28.09 -22.52
N ILE A 326 22.74 -27.88 -22.30
CA ILE A 326 21.98 -28.48 -21.20
C ILE A 326 21.06 -29.59 -21.70
N SER A 327 21.09 -30.75 -21.01
CA SER A 327 20.24 -31.90 -21.33
C SER A 327 18.81 -31.69 -20.80
N PRO A 328 17.75 -32.08 -21.55
CA PRO A 328 16.36 -31.95 -21.10
C PRO A 328 15.99 -32.72 -19.83
N GLN A 329 16.82 -33.66 -19.38
CA GLN A 329 16.54 -34.54 -18.22
C GLN A 329 16.83 -33.86 -16.87
N GLU A 330 17.42 -32.65 -16.86
CA GLU A 330 17.84 -31.94 -15.65
C GLU A 330 16.88 -30.82 -15.21
N THR A 331 15.68 -30.76 -15.81
CA THR A 331 14.73 -29.67 -15.58
C THR A 331 14.05 -29.73 -14.22
N VAL A 332 14.05 -28.58 -13.54
CA VAL A 332 13.33 -28.30 -12.30
C VAL A 332 12.06 -27.53 -12.64
N THR A 333 10.90 -28.09 -12.31
CA THR A 333 9.59 -27.50 -12.62
C THR A 333 9.07 -26.57 -11.51
N LYS A 334 9.69 -26.61 -10.32
CA LYS A 334 9.30 -25.83 -9.15
C LYS A 334 9.86 -24.40 -9.15
N ASP A 335 9.07 -23.44 -8.66
CA ASP A 335 9.56 -22.10 -8.36
C ASP A 335 10.55 -22.12 -7.17
N TYR A 336 11.37 -21.09 -7.02
CA TYR A 336 12.35 -21.04 -5.94
C TYR A 336 11.69 -21.07 -4.56
N ALA A 337 10.57 -20.37 -4.38
CA ALA A 337 9.79 -20.44 -3.14
C ALA A 337 9.33 -21.87 -2.83
N GLU A 338 8.88 -22.62 -3.84
CA GLU A 338 8.42 -24.01 -3.71
C GLU A 338 9.59 -24.97 -3.42
N LEU A 339 10.78 -24.70 -3.95
CA LEU A 339 11.99 -25.47 -3.61
C LEU A 339 12.39 -25.27 -2.15
N VAL A 340 12.33 -24.03 -1.66
CA VAL A 340 12.66 -23.70 -0.26
C VAL A 340 11.63 -24.29 0.70
N SER A 341 10.33 -24.27 0.37
CA SER A 341 9.31 -24.89 1.22
C SER A 341 9.39 -26.42 1.29
N ALA A 342 10.01 -27.06 0.30
CA ALA A 342 10.15 -28.52 0.23
C ALA A 342 11.48 -29.04 0.82
N SER A 343 12.36 -28.12 1.24
CA SER A 343 13.65 -28.39 1.90
C SER A 343 13.47 -28.33 3.41
#